data_AF-A0A3D1RAT9-F1
#
_entry.id   AF-A0A3D1RAT9-F1
#
_cell.length_a   1.000
_cell.length_b   1.000
_cell.length_c   1.000
_cell.angle_alpha   90.00
_cell.angle_beta   90.00
_cell.angle_gamma   90.00
#
_symmetry.space_group_name_H-M   'P 1'
#
loop_
_entity.id
_entity.type
_entity.pdbx_description
1 polymer ?
#
loop_
_entity_poly.entity_id
_entity_poly.type
_entity_poly.pdbx_seq_one_letter_code
_entity_poly.pdbx_strand_id
1 'polypeptide(L)'
;MKFKLLMVAIGGTFLFTYCSSSKKAAGSKQTISYAQHIQPIVSVQCSPCHFPSRDGKKASLETYDDVSMQINDIIRRIELYPGTKGYMPMKKARLSDSTIALFKTWKDEGMGK
;
A
#
# COMPACT_ATOMS: atom_id res chain seq x y z
N MET A 1 64.87 13.25 51.45
CA MET A 1 63.53 12.65 51.63
C MET A 1 63.11 11.97 50.33
N LYS A 2 62.90 10.64 50.40
CA LYS A 2 61.95 9.78 49.66
C LYS A 2 61.95 9.82 48.11
N PHE A 3 62.58 8.78 47.57
CA PHE A 3 62.33 8.14 46.28
C PHE A 3 60.84 7.81 46.08
N LYS A 4 60.26 8.08 44.90
CA LYS A 4 59.12 7.34 44.34
C LYS A 4 59.22 7.24 42.82
N LEU A 5 59.68 6.07 42.39
CA LEU A 5 59.33 5.39 41.14
C LEU A 5 57.86 4.92 41.20
N LEU A 6 57.19 4.84 40.04
CA LEU A 6 55.91 4.15 39.69
C LEU A 6 55.00 5.13 38.92
N MET A 7 54.25 4.80 37.86
CA MET A 7 54.09 3.69 36.92
C MET A 7 52.81 4.06 36.11
N VAL A 8 52.67 3.62 34.85
CA VAL A 8 51.35 3.39 34.17
C VAL A 8 50.63 4.69 33.72
N ALA A 9 50.04 4.85 32.53
CA ALA A 9 49.40 3.88 31.65
C ALA A 9 49.55 4.25 30.16
N ILE A 10 49.71 3.21 29.35
CA ILE A 10 49.50 3.21 27.90
C ILE A 10 48.00 3.45 27.66
N GLY A 11 47.64 4.67 27.27
CA GLY A 11 46.29 5.00 26.82
C GLY A 11 46.14 4.62 25.34
N GLY A 12 45.81 3.36 25.07
CA GLY A 12 45.48 2.88 23.74
C GLY A 12 44.27 3.63 23.19
N THR A 13 44.48 4.40 22.12
CA THR A 13 43.41 5.08 21.39
C THR A 13 42.65 4.02 20.60
N PHE A 14 41.60 3.45 21.21
CA PHE A 14 40.60 2.67 20.49
C PHE A 14 39.85 3.62 19.55
N LEU A 15 40.31 3.71 18.31
CA LEU A 15 39.52 4.25 17.21
C LEU A 15 38.42 3.24 16.91
N PHE A 16 37.29 3.37 17.61
CA PHE A 16 36.04 2.73 17.21
C PHE A 16 35.65 3.29 15.83
N THR A 17 36.08 2.58 14.79
CA THR A 17 35.56 2.75 13.44
C THR A 17 34.11 2.28 13.47
N TYR A 18 33.21 3.22 13.73
CA TYR A 18 31.78 3.02 13.59
C TYR A 18 31.49 2.91 12.10
N CYS A 19 31.65 1.70 11.57
CA CYS A 19 31.17 1.34 10.25
C CYS A 19 29.64 1.34 10.31
N SER A 20 29.05 2.53 10.20
CA SER A 20 27.65 2.67 9.84
C SER A 20 27.50 2.05 8.47
N SER A 21 27.11 0.78 8.44
CA SER A 21 26.62 0.12 7.25
C SER A 21 25.33 0.84 6.87
N SER A 22 25.45 1.92 6.10
CA SER A 22 24.34 2.55 5.39
C SER A 22 23.86 1.56 4.33
N LYS A 23 23.19 0.49 4.77
CA LYS A 23 22.24 -0.22 3.93
C LYS A 23 21.23 0.84 3.53
N LYS A 24 21.39 1.39 2.33
CA LYS A 24 20.31 2.06 1.63
C LYS A 24 19.13 1.11 1.71
N ALA A 25 18.12 1.46 2.50
CA ALA A 25 16.85 0.77 2.49
C ALA A 25 16.28 1.00 1.08
N ALA A 26 16.61 0.10 0.16
CA ALA A 26 15.78 -0.10 -1.02
C ALA A 26 14.41 -0.44 -0.44
N GLY A 27 13.49 0.53 -0.49
CA GLY A 27 12.15 0.38 0.06
C GLY A 27 11.57 -0.92 -0.48
N SER A 28 11.28 -1.86 0.41
CA SER A 28 10.55 -3.07 0.06
C SER A 28 9.28 -2.62 -0.64
N LYS A 29 9.13 -2.94 -1.93
CA LYS A 29 7.89 -2.69 -2.65
C LYS A 29 6.83 -3.58 -2.00
N GLN A 30 5.99 -2.99 -1.17
CA GLN A 30 4.94 -3.71 -0.46
C GLN A 30 3.94 -4.24 -1.48
N THR A 31 3.78 -5.56 -1.52
CA THR A 31 2.75 -6.22 -2.32
C THR A 31 1.37 -5.76 -1.85
N ILE A 32 0.52 -5.39 -2.80
CA ILE A 32 -0.87 -5.06 -2.51
C ILE A 32 -1.66 -6.36 -2.40
N SER A 33 -2.25 -6.62 -1.24
CA SER A 33 -3.17 -7.76 -1.00
C SER A 33 -4.63 -7.35 -1.15
N TYR A 34 -5.49 -8.27 -1.59
CA TYR A 34 -6.91 -7.98 -1.73
C TYR A 34 -7.55 -7.66 -0.38
N ALA A 35 -7.38 -8.55 0.60
CA ALA A 35 -8.07 -8.45 1.88
C ALA A 35 -7.70 -7.19 2.67
N GLN A 36 -6.43 -6.75 2.61
CA GLN A 36 -5.97 -5.61 3.42
C GLN A 36 -6.16 -4.28 2.70
N HIS A 37 -6.07 -4.25 1.37
CA HIS A 37 -6.02 -2.99 0.62
C HIS A 37 -7.26 -2.77 -0.24
N ILE A 38 -7.70 -3.78 -0.99
CA ILE A 38 -8.75 -3.62 -2.01
C ILE A 38 -10.15 -3.80 -1.41
N GLN A 39 -10.38 -4.87 -0.67
CA GLN A 39 -11.69 -5.18 -0.10
C GLN A 39 -12.27 -4.03 0.76
N PRO A 40 -11.51 -3.37 1.66
CA PRO A 40 -12.04 -2.27 2.44
C PRO A 40 -12.53 -1.12 1.55
N ILE A 41 -11.79 -0.78 0.49
CA ILE A 41 -12.17 0.28 -0.45
C ILE A 41 -13.45 -0.10 -1.18
N VAL A 42 -13.52 -1.32 -1.72
CA VAL A 42 -14.70 -1.78 -2.48
C VAL A 42 -15.95 -1.81 -1.60
N SER A 43 -15.82 -2.30 -0.36
CA SER A 43 -16.92 -2.37 0.61
C SER A 43 -17.51 -1.01 1.00
N VAL A 44 -16.71 0.06 0.99
CA VAL A 44 -17.16 1.41 1.35
C VAL A 44 -17.56 2.23 0.12
N GLN A 45 -16.76 2.17 -0.94
CA GLN A 45 -16.93 3.05 -2.11
C GLN A 45 -17.94 2.49 -3.11
N CYS A 46 -18.04 1.16 -3.25
CA CYS A 46 -18.88 0.53 -4.28
C CYS A 46 -20.23 0.01 -3.75
N SER A 47 -20.33 -0.19 -2.43
CA SER A 47 -21.58 -0.54 -1.73
C SER A 47 -22.56 0.65 -1.65
N PRO A 48 -23.88 0.40 -1.69
CA PRO A 48 -24.55 -0.91 -1.79
C PRO A 48 -24.75 -1.40 -3.23
N CYS A 49 -24.57 -0.55 -4.23
CA CYS A 49 -25.03 -0.84 -5.60
C CYS A 49 -24.42 -2.10 -6.21
N HIS A 50 -23.17 -2.42 -5.88
CA HIS A 50 -22.41 -3.58 -6.35
C HIS A 50 -22.35 -4.73 -5.32
N PHE A 51 -23.19 -4.70 -4.28
CA PHE A 51 -23.22 -5.70 -3.21
C PHE A 51 -24.60 -6.38 -3.18
N PRO A 52 -24.79 -7.52 -3.88
CA PRO A 52 -26.07 -8.21 -3.94
C PRO A 52 -26.63 -8.60 -2.58
N SER A 53 -25.77 -8.92 -1.59
CA SER A 53 -26.20 -9.19 -0.21
C SER A 53 -26.84 -7.99 0.49
N ARG A 54 -26.69 -6.79 -0.07
CA ARG A 54 -27.24 -5.51 0.42
C ARG A 54 -28.17 -4.87 -0.61
N ASP A 55 -28.94 -5.69 -1.31
CA ASP A 55 -29.91 -5.30 -2.35
C ASP A 55 -29.28 -4.58 -3.56
N GLY A 56 -27.97 -4.76 -3.77
CA GLY A 56 -27.26 -4.26 -4.94
C GLY A 56 -27.77 -4.89 -6.23
N LYS A 57 -28.00 -4.06 -7.26
CA LYS A 57 -28.53 -4.48 -8.57
C LYS A 57 -27.53 -4.36 -9.72
N LYS A 58 -26.28 -4.00 -9.43
CA LYS A 58 -25.19 -3.95 -10.41
C LYS A 58 -24.37 -5.24 -10.34
N ALA A 59 -23.47 -5.42 -11.30
CA ALA A 59 -22.53 -6.55 -11.28
C ALA A 59 -21.85 -6.64 -9.90
N SER A 60 -21.80 -7.84 -9.34
CA SER A 60 -21.25 -8.05 -8.00
C SER A 60 -19.81 -7.56 -7.93
N LEU A 61 -19.41 -6.98 -6.80
CA LEU A 61 -18.02 -6.68 -6.41
C LEU A 61 -17.79 -7.12 -4.95
N GLU A 62 -18.52 -8.13 -4.50
CA GLU A 62 -18.56 -8.54 -3.11
C GLU A 62 -17.43 -9.50 -2.73
N THR A 63 -16.97 -10.30 -3.71
CA THR A 63 -15.91 -11.30 -3.51
C THR A 63 -14.61 -10.93 -4.22
N TYR A 64 -13.51 -11.58 -3.85
CA TYR A 64 -12.24 -11.48 -4.55
C TYR A 64 -12.40 -11.79 -6.04
N ASP A 65 -13.10 -12.88 -6.38
CA ASP A 65 -13.28 -13.32 -7.76
C ASP A 65 -14.07 -12.27 -8.56
N ASP A 66 -15.14 -11.72 -7.98
CA ASP A 66 -15.93 -10.66 -8.60
C ASP A 66 -15.07 -9.45 -8.97
N VAL A 67 -14.22 -8.99 -8.03
CA VAL A 67 -13.38 -7.80 -8.20
C VAL A 67 -12.23 -8.07 -9.17
N SER A 68 -11.55 -9.23 -9.05
CA SER A 68 -10.42 -9.60 -9.90
C SER A 68 -10.84 -9.79 -11.36
N MET A 69 -11.95 -10.48 -11.62
CA MET A 69 -12.50 -10.66 -12.98
C MET A 69 -12.87 -9.33 -13.65
N GLN A 70 -13.25 -8.31 -12.87
CA GLN A 70 -13.73 -7.02 -13.38
C GLN A 70 -12.69 -5.90 -13.29
N ILE A 71 -11.46 -6.18 -12.85
CA ILE A 71 -10.48 -5.14 -12.48
C ILE A 71 -10.26 -4.07 -13.56
N ASN A 72 -10.27 -4.48 -14.84
CA ASN A 72 -10.00 -3.58 -15.95
C ASN A 72 -11.15 -2.57 -16.13
N ASP A 73 -12.39 -3.03 -16.00
CA ASP A 73 -13.55 -2.13 -16.05
C ASP A 73 -13.61 -1.25 -14.80
N ILE A 74 -13.29 -1.80 -13.63
CA ILE A 74 -13.23 -1.04 -12.37
C ILE A 74 -12.25 0.13 -12.53
N ILE A 75 -10.99 -0.14 -12.91
CA ILE A 75 -9.95 0.89 -13.09
C ILE A 75 -10.42 1.93 -14.10
N ARG A 76 -10.89 1.50 -15.28
CA ARG A 76 -11.37 2.41 -16.34
C ARG A 76 -12.42 3.38 -15.83
N ARG A 77 -13.31 2.95 -14.93
CA ARG A 77 -14.45 3.74 -14.47
C ARG A 77 -14.16 4.62 -13.27
N ILE A 78 -13.30 4.18 -12.35
CA ILE A 78 -12.87 4.98 -11.18
C ILE A 78 -11.88 6.08 -11.55
N GLU A 79 -11.22 5.96 -12.70
CA GLU A 79 -10.34 7.01 -13.24
C GLU A 79 -11.10 8.21 -13.81
N LEU A 80 -12.35 8.00 -14.23
CA LEU A 80 -13.17 9.05 -14.82
C LEU A 80 -13.44 10.17 -13.82
N TYR A 81 -13.73 11.36 -14.34
CA TYR A 81 -14.13 12.51 -13.55
C TYR A 81 -15.66 12.61 -13.43
N PRO A 82 -16.19 13.24 -12.36
CA PRO A 82 -17.62 13.52 -12.23
C PRO A 82 -18.17 14.23 -13.47
N GLY A 83 -19.35 13.82 -13.93
CA GLY A 83 -19.97 14.33 -15.16
C GLY A 83 -19.65 13.51 -16.41
N THR A 84 -18.63 12.66 -16.39
CA THR A 84 -18.33 11.76 -17.50
C THR A 84 -19.23 10.52 -17.48
N LYS A 85 -19.77 10.15 -18.65
CA LYS A 85 -20.59 8.93 -18.78
C LYS A 85 -19.79 7.72 -18.32
N GLY A 86 -20.37 6.96 -17.38
CA GLY A 86 -19.75 5.75 -16.83
C GLY A 86 -18.91 5.96 -15.58
N TYR A 87 -18.70 7.21 -15.15
CA TYR A 87 -18.03 7.59 -13.91
C TYR A 87 -18.52 6.78 -12.70
N MET A 88 -17.57 6.30 -11.91
CA MET A 88 -17.83 5.60 -10.65
C MET A 88 -16.88 6.08 -9.54
N PRO A 89 -17.33 6.06 -8.27
CA PRO A 89 -18.66 5.66 -7.82
C PRO A 89 -19.71 6.73 -8.14
N MET A 90 -20.86 6.28 -8.65
CA MET A 90 -21.95 7.17 -9.03
C MET A 90 -22.48 7.89 -7.79
N LYS A 91 -22.59 9.22 -7.86
CA LYS A 91 -23.05 10.10 -6.76
C LYS A 91 -22.10 10.18 -5.55
N LYS A 92 -20.88 9.63 -5.63
CA LYS A 92 -19.82 9.88 -4.64
C LYS A 92 -18.72 10.75 -5.27
N ALA A 93 -17.90 11.34 -4.42
CA ALA A 93 -16.66 12.00 -4.86
C ALA A 93 -15.73 10.97 -5.53
N ARG A 94 -14.87 11.47 -6.42
CA ARG A 94 -13.89 10.63 -7.10
C ARG A 94 -12.90 10.11 -6.07
N LEU A 95 -12.46 8.87 -6.24
CA LEU A 95 -11.37 8.32 -5.44
C LEU A 95 -10.10 9.16 -5.65
N SER A 96 -9.25 9.23 -4.62
CA SER A 96 -7.94 9.86 -4.79
C SER A 96 -7.09 9.05 -5.76
N ASP A 97 -6.13 9.71 -6.40
CA ASP A 97 -5.20 9.02 -7.31
C ASP A 97 -4.38 7.96 -6.60
N SER A 98 -4.07 8.16 -5.30
CA SER A 98 -3.41 7.15 -4.47
C SER A 98 -4.27 5.91 -4.26
N THR A 99 -5.58 6.06 -4.05
CA THR A 99 -6.51 4.93 -3.94
C THR A 99 -6.64 4.21 -5.27
N ILE A 100 -6.73 4.93 -6.40
CA ILE A 100 -6.79 4.33 -7.74
C ILE A 100 -5.49 3.56 -8.05
N ALA A 101 -4.34 4.09 -7.62
CA ALA A 101 -3.05 3.44 -7.79
C ALA A 101 -2.96 2.08 -7.08
N LEU A 102 -3.69 1.87 -5.97
CA LEU A 102 -3.77 0.56 -5.31
C LEU A 102 -4.40 -0.50 -6.23
N PHE A 103 -5.49 -0.18 -6.92
CA PHE A 103 -6.13 -1.11 -7.88
C PHE A 103 -5.21 -1.43 -9.06
N LYS A 104 -4.52 -0.42 -9.59
CA LYS A 104 -3.56 -0.60 -10.69
C LYS A 104 -2.39 -1.48 -10.27
N THR A 105 -1.80 -1.18 -9.11
CA THR A 105 -0.66 -1.93 -8.59
C THR A 105 -1.06 -3.37 -8.28
N TRP A 106 -2.21 -3.57 -7.63
CA TRP A 106 -2.75 -4.90 -7.38
C TRP A 106 -2.94 -5.71 -8.66
N LYS A 107 -3.51 -5.11 -9.72
CA LYS A 107 -3.61 -5.73 -11.04
C LYS A 107 -2.24 -6.08 -11.62
N ASP A 108 -1.30 -5.13 -11.61
CA ASP A 108 0.02 -5.26 -12.23
C ASP A 108 0.91 -6.29 -11.50
N GLU A 109 0.68 -6.50 -10.20
CA GLU A 109 1.32 -7.53 -9.38
C GLU A 109 0.71 -8.93 -9.58
N GLY A 110 -0.23 -9.09 -10.52
CA GLY A 110 -0.90 -10.35 -10.77
C GLY A 110 -1.93 -10.71 -9.71
N MET A 111 -2.38 -9.72 -8.93
CA MET A 111 -3.39 -9.80 -7.87
C MET A 111 -3.01 -10.75 -6.73
N GLY A 112 -1.94 -10.41 -6.01
CA GLY A 112 -1.53 -11.15 -4.80
C GLY A 112 -2.70 -11.26 -3.82
N LYS A 113 -3.17 -12.50 -3.58
CA LYS A 113 -4.34 -12.84 -2.76
C LYS A 113 -4.36 -12.11 -1.41
#